data_AF-A0A2G9SI03-F1
#
_entry.id   AF-A0A2G9SI03-F1
#
_cell.length_a   1.000
_cell.length_b   1.000
_cell.length_c   1.000
_cell.angle_alpha   90.00
_cell.angle_beta   90.00
_cell.angle_gamma   90.00
#
_symmetry.space_group_name_H-M   'P 1'
#
loop_
_entity.id
_entity.type
_entity.pdbx_description
1 polymer ?
#
loop_
_entity_poly.entity_id
_entity_poly.type
_entity_poly.pdbx_seq_one_letter_code
_entity_poly.pdbx_strand_id
1 'polypeptide(L)'
;DGGVHVLANPVRNQQEVEIYTPITLSPKILTFPWQPKPGAYQYTIQVQGGSGNFTWSSSNNAVATVTVKGLMTTADDIGVSIIRASDVQNSLHFGEMKVFVIEPTGMEFTPCPVEARIGNRLEMPLRIFGILNGDNEVVSLSDCSHFDLSVEFETPGIFKILPGMSCPK
;
A
#
# COMPACT_ATOMS: atom_id res chain seq x y z
N ASP A 1 7.13 63.07 22.22
CA ASP A 1 7.80 63.57 20.99
C ASP A 1 8.03 62.34 20.14
N GLY A 2 7.15 62.08 19.17
CA GLY A 2 7.05 60.79 18.47
C GLY A 2 8.18 60.49 17.47
N GLY A 3 9.43 60.81 17.82
CA GLY A 3 10.59 60.60 16.96
C GLY A 3 11.04 59.14 16.97
N VAL A 4 11.22 58.56 15.78
CA VAL A 4 11.83 57.23 15.62
C VAL A 4 13.33 57.34 15.90
N HIS A 5 13.79 56.66 16.94
CA HIS A 5 15.21 56.56 17.27
C HIS A 5 15.78 55.22 16.80
N VAL A 6 16.77 55.27 15.92
CA VAL A 6 17.44 54.07 15.40
C VAL A 6 18.54 53.64 16.38
N LEU A 7 18.65 52.35 16.65
CA LEU A 7 19.67 51.79 17.54
C LEU A 7 21.08 52.01 16.95
N ALA A 8 22.01 52.46 17.79
CA ALA A 8 23.41 52.70 17.40
C ALA A 8 24.12 51.43 16.90
N ASN A 9 23.76 50.27 17.45
CA ASN A 9 24.16 48.95 16.96
C ASN A 9 22.91 48.19 16.55
N PRO A 10 22.67 47.95 15.24
CA PRO A 10 21.51 47.20 14.80
C PRO A 10 21.61 45.76 15.32
N VAL A 11 20.54 45.29 15.97
CA VAL A 11 20.43 43.89 16.37
C VAL A 11 20.33 43.05 15.09
N ARG A 12 21.32 42.20 14.85
CA ARG A 12 21.32 41.24 13.75
C ARG A 12 21.28 39.84 14.33
N ASN A 13 20.43 39.00 13.75
CA ASN A 13 20.40 37.57 14.02
C ASN A 13 20.58 36.85 12.68
N GLN A 14 21.35 35.77 12.68
CA GLN A 14 21.56 34.91 11.53
C GLN A 14 21.43 33.47 12.00
N GLN A 15 20.69 32.66 11.22
CA GLN A 15 20.50 31.25 11.48
C GLN A 15 20.78 30.47 10.20
N GLU A 16 21.55 29.40 10.33
CA GLU A 16 21.78 28.43 9.26
C GLU A 16 20.68 27.36 9.30
N VAL A 17 20.12 27.01 8.13
CA VAL A 17 19.01 26.07 8.01
C VAL A 17 19.33 25.10 6.87
N GLU A 18 19.14 23.81 7.13
CA GLU A 18 19.20 22.77 6.12
C GLU A 18 17.81 22.53 5.54
N ILE A 19 17.70 22.62 4.21
CA ILE A 19 16.44 22.41 3.49
C ILE A 19 16.53 21.08 2.76
N TYR A 20 15.65 20.16 3.13
CA TYR A 20 15.54 18.83 2.52
C TYR A 20 14.43 18.79 1.47
N THR A 21 14.52 17.83 0.54
CA THR A 21 13.44 17.58 -0.43
C THR A 21 12.22 16.96 0.26
N PRO A 22 11.01 17.12 -0.32
CA PRO A 22 9.77 16.62 0.28
C PRO A 22 9.80 15.12 0.57
N ILE A 23 9.32 14.74 1.76
CA ILE A 23 9.23 13.34 2.17
C ILE A 23 8.10 12.64 1.40
N THR A 24 8.45 11.62 0.62
CA THR A 24 7.52 10.83 -0.19
C THR A 24 7.59 9.36 0.21
N LEU A 25 6.48 8.84 0.74
CA LEU A 25 6.29 7.41 0.98
C LEU A 25 5.84 6.69 -0.29
N SER A 26 6.41 5.52 -0.55
CA SER A 26 6.06 4.64 -1.67
C SER A 26 5.80 3.19 -1.18
N PRO A 27 4.68 2.58 -1.63
CA PRO A 27 3.62 3.16 -2.45
C PRO A 27 2.75 4.15 -1.65
N LYS A 28 1.93 4.93 -2.36
CA LYS A 28 1.01 5.90 -1.73
C LYS A 28 -0.21 5.26 -1.08
N ILE A 29 -0.61 4.11 -1.59
CA ILE A 29 -1.77 3.35 -1.14
C ILE A 29 -1.39 1.87 -1.08
N LEU A 30 -1.75 1.21 0.01
CA LEU A 30 -1.76 -0.24 0.13
C LEU A 30 -3.17 -0.70 0.51
N THR A 31 -3.60 -1.82 -0.07
CA THR A 31 -4.91 -2.44 0.13
C THR A 31 -4.71 -3.91 0.47
N PHE A 32 -5.22 -4.37 1.60
CA PHE A 32 -5.08 -5.75 2.07
C PHE A 32 -6.46 -6.37 2.36
N PRO A 33 -6.61 -7.69 2.16
CA PRO A 33 -7.81 -8.38 2.60
C PRO A 33 -7.83 -8.46 4.13
N TRP A 34 -8.99 -8.22 4.71
CA TRP A 34 -9.23 -8.60 6.09
C TRP A 34 -9.25 -10.13 6.23
N GLN A 35 -8.60 -10.63 7.27
CA GLN A 35 -8.68 -12.02 7.69
C GLN A 35 -8.38 -12.12 9.20
N PRO A 36 -8.88 -13.15 9.91
CA PRO A 36 -8.67 -13.33 11.35
C PRO A 36 -7.26 -13.85 11.68
N LYS A 37 -6.24 -13.16 11.16
CA LYS A 37 -4.83 -13.46 11.30
C LYS A 37 -4.03 -12.14 11.35
N PRO A 38 -3.97 -11.48 12.51
CA PRO A 38 -3.20 -10.25 12.66
C PRO A 38 -1.73 -10.48 12.27
N GLY A 39 -1.16 -9.49 11.60
CA GLY A 39 0.20 -9.53 11.09
C GLY A 39 0.45 -10.45 9.90
N ALA A 40 -0.62 -10.93 9.24
CA ALA A 40 -0.50 -11.71 8.01
C ALA A 40 0.17 -10.95 6.87
N TYR A 41 0.01 -9.62 6.81
CA TYR A 41 0.61 -8.78 5.77
C TYR A 41 1.59 -7.79 6.38
N GLN A 42 2.78 -7.72 5.78
CA GLN A 42 3.84 -6.83 6.20
C GLN A 42 4.45 -6.13 4.99
N TYR A 43 4.78 -4.85 5.13
CA TYR A 43 5.37 -4.07 4.05
C TYR A 43 6.43 -3.12 4.59
N THR A 44 7.62 -3.12 3.98
CA THR A 44 8.67 -2.15 4.31
C THR A 44 8.49 -0.91 3.45
N ILE A 45 8.00 0.16 4.06
CA ILE A 45 7.69 1.43 3.38
C ILE A 45 8.98 2.05 2.85
N GLN A 46 8.98 2.40 1.56
CA GLN A 46 10.10 3.10 0.95
C GLN A 46 9.94 4.60 1.13
N VAL A 47 11.00 5.27 1.58
CA VAL A 47 11.01 6.72 1.82
C VAL A 47 11.99 7.39 0.89
N GLN A 48 11.57 8.50 0.28
CA GLN A 48 12.41 9.40 -0.50
C GLN A 48 12.34 10.82 0.07
N GLY A 49 13.45 11.56 0.01
CA GLY A 49 13.56 12.90 0.59
C GLY A 49 13.74 12.90 2.11
N GLY A 50 13.61 14.07 2.73
CA GLY A 50 13.89 14.28 4.16
C GLY A 50 15.37 14.10 4.54
N SER A 51 15.64 14.18 5.85
CA SER A 51 16.98 14.00 6.42
C SER A 51 17.47 12.54 6.44
N GLY A 52 16.59 11.58 6.12
CA GLY A 52 16.85 10.14 6.22
C GLY A 52 16.54 9.53 7.59
N ASN A 53 16.29 10.36 8.61
CA ASN A 53 15.89 9.90 9.94
C ASN A 53 14.43 10.29 10.21
N PHE A 54 13.59 9.29 10.47
CA PHE A 54 12.14 9.49 10.59
C PHE A 54 11.58 8.94 11.89
N THR A 55 10.58 9.66 12.41
CA THR A 55 9.63 9.15 13.38
C THR A 55 8.39 8.65 12.65
N TRP A 56 7.86 7.51 13.08
CA TRP A 56 6.72 6.86 12.44
C TRP A 56 5.49 6.91 13.32
N SER A 57 4.32 7.06 12.71
CA SER A 57 3.03 7.00 13.40
C SER A 57 1.95 6.39 12.50
N SER A 58 0.94 5.81 13.15
CA SER A 58 -0.24 5.25 12.51
C SER A 58 -1.47 5.94 13.09
N SER A 59 -2.40 6.39 12.24
CA SER A 59 -3.63 7.03 12.69
C SER A 59 -4.62 6.05 13.32
N ASN A 60 -4.55 4.77 12.95
CA ASN A 60 -5.37 3.70 13.53
C ASN A 60 -4.58 2.40 13.64
N ASN A 61 -4.11 2.09 14.86
CA ASN A 61 -3.33 0.89 15.15
C ASN A 61 -4.14 -0.41 15.12
N ALA A 62 -5.48 -0.34 15.20
CA ALA A 62 -6.33 -1.52 15.08
C ALA A 62 -6.41 -2.02 13.63
N VAL A 63 -6.16 -1.13 12.65
CA VAL A 63 -6.12 -1.47 11.21
C VAL A 63 -4.70 -1.78 10.76
N ALA A 64 -3.73 -0.93 11.10
CA ALA A 64 -2.33 -1.13 10.72
C ALA A 64 -1.38 -0.49 11.74
N THR A 65 -0.26 -1.17 11.99
CA THR A 65 0.81 -0.66 12.86
C THR A 65 2.08 -0.42 12.05
N VAL A 66 2.99 0.41 12.56
CA VAL A 66 4.29 0.67 11.92
C VAL A 66 5.39 0.70 12.97
N THR A 67 6.51 0.07 12.66
CA THR A 67 7.70 0.06 13.53
C THR A 67 8.58 1.29 13.29
N VAL A 68 9.55 1.50 14.18
CA VAL A 68 10.58 2.56 14.03
C VAL A 68 11.42 2.42 12.76
N LYS A 69 11.45 1.23 12.14
CA LYS A 69 12.17 0.97 10.89
C LYS A 69 11.31 1.13 9.63
N GLY A 70 10.05 1.59 9.76
CA GLY A 70 9.13 1.71 8.63
C GLY A 70 8.54 0.39 8.13
N LEU A 71 8.67 -0.69 8.90
CA LEU A 71 7.92 -1.93 8.65
C LEU A 71 6.49 -1.75 9.12
N MET A 72 5.55 -1.73 8.19
CA MET A 72 4.10 -1.70 8.43
C MET A 72 3.54 -3.12 8.51
N THR A 73 2.53 -3.31 9.35
CA THR A 73 1.90 -4.62 9.57
C THR A 73 0.39 -4.45 9.75
N THR A 74 -0.43 -5.24 9.05
CA THR A 74 -1.89 -5.23 9.22
C THR A 74 -2.28 -5.80 10.60
N ALA A 75 -3.30 -5.22 11.21
CA ALA A 75 -3.84 -5.65 12.50
C ALA A 75 -5.21 -6.33 12.29
N ASP A 76 -6.11 -6.23 13.28
CA ASP A 76 -7.33 -7.04 13.36
C ASP A 76 -8.58 -6.38 12.75
N ASP A 77 -8.59 -5.07 12.54
CA ASP A 77 -9.78 -4.34 12.11
C ASP A 77 -9.78 -4.03 10.61
N ILE A 78 -10.98 -4.02 10.06
CA ILE A 78 -11.30 -3.42 8.76
C ILE A 78 -11.28 -1.90 8.91
N GLY A 79 -10.74 -1.22 7.90
CA GLY A 79 -10.81 0.23 7.82
C GLY A 79 -9.60 0.85 7.15
N VAL A 80 -9.34 2.11 7.51
CA VAL A 80 -8.24 2.90 6.98
C VAL A 80 -7.29 3.32 8.10
N SER A 81 -6.00 3.24 7.83
CA SER A 81 -4.96 3.89 8.62
C SER A 81 -4.06 4.74 7.73
N ILE A 82 -3.71 5.93 8.22
CA ILE A 82 -2.73 6.81 7.61
C ILE A 82 -1.40 6.55 8.32
N ILE A 83 -0.41 6.07 7.56
CA ILE A 83 0.96 5.93 8.05
C ILE A 83 1.72 7.19 7.69
N ARG A 84 2.32 7.81 8.71
CA ARG A 84 3.06 9.07 8.58
C ARG A 84 4.50 8.90 9.03
N ALA A 85 5.43 9.35 8.19
CA ALA A 85 6.84 9.52 8.52
C ALA A 85 7.14 11.01 8.68
N SER A 86 7.58 11.43 9.87
CA SER A 86 7.97 12.82 10.14
C SER A 86 9.47 12.91 10.37
N ASP A 87 10.11 13.92 9.79
CA ASP A 87 11.53 14.17 9.98
C ASP A 87 11.84 14.40 11.47
N VAL A 88 12.88 13.74 11.98
CA VAL A 88 13.31 13.92 13.38
C VAL A 88 13.72 15.36 13.65
N GLN A 89 14.31 16.04 12.67
CA GLN A 89 14.79 17.42 12.81
C GLN A 89 13.67 18.46 12.66
N ASN A 90 12.55 18.08 12.03
CA ASN A 90 11.41 18.97 11.82
C ASN A 90 10.11 18.16 11.71
N SER A 91 9.33 18.11 12.79
CA SER A 91 8.07 17.35 12.83
C SER A 91 6.99 17.86 11.88
N LEU A 92 7.11 19.10 11.38
CA LEU A 92 6.21 19.67 10.36
C LEU A 92 6.61 19.26 8.94
N HIS A 93 7.81 18.69 8.76
CA HIS A 93 8.23 18.07 7.52
C HIS A 93 7.90 16.57 7.58
N PHE A 94 6.86 16.15 6.85
CA PHE A 94 6.39 14.77 6.88
C PHE A 94 5.83 14.31 5.54
N GLY A 95 5.78 13.00 5.36
CA GLY A 95 5.10 12.33 4.26
C GLY A 95 4.12 11.30 4.79
N GLU A 96 3.07 11.04 4.01
CA GLU A 96 1.99 10.13 4.38
C GLU A 96 1.68 9.13 3.26
N MET A 97 1.11 8.00 3.67
CA MET A 97 0.49 7.01 2.80
C MET A 97 -0.76 6.43 3.48
N LYS A 98 -1.66 5.83 2.68
CA LYS A 98 -2.88 5.20 3.18
C LYS A 98 -2.79 3.69 3.12
N VAL A 99 -3.21 3.04 4.18
CA VAL A 99 -3.38 1.59 4.26
C VAL A 99 -4.87 1.31 4.46
N PHE A 100 -5.41 0.46 3.61
CA PHE A 100 -6.78 -0.02 3.70
C PHE A 100 -6.77 -1.51 3.97
N VAL A 101 -7.55 -1.92 4.97
CA VAL A 101 -7.88 -3.33 5.23
C VAL A 101 -9.37 -3.45 4.94
N ILE A 102 -9.73 -4.27 3.95
CA ILE A 102 -11.12 -4.36 3.45
C ILE A 102 -11.56 -5.81 3.33
N GLU A 103 -12.86 -6.03 3.43
CA GLU A 103 -13.44 -7.33 3.10
C GLU A 103 -13.38 -7.56 1.58
N PRO A 104 -12.84 -8.71 1.12
CA PRO A 104 -12.93 -9.10 -0.26
C PRO A 104 -14.39 -9.27 -0.71
N THR A 105 -14.76 -8.69 -1.85
CA THR A 105 -16.12 -8.82 -2.41
C THR A 105 -16.16 -9.72 -3.64
N GLY A 106 -15.00 -9.99 -4.26
CA GLY A 106 -14.91 -10.84 -5.43
C GLY A 106 -13.49 -11.15 -5.83
N MET A 107 -13.37 -12.06 -6.79
CA MET A 107 -12.10 -12.47 -7.38
C MET A 107 -12.29 -12.79 -8.87
N GLU A 108 -11.24 -12.57 -9.65
CA GLU A 108 -11.21 -12.84 -11.09
C GLU A 108 -9.85 -13.37 -11.52
N PHE A 109 -9.81 -14.24 -12.53
CA PHE A 109 -8.56 -14.55 -13.21
C PHE A 109 -8.21 -13.40 -14.13
N THR A 110 -7.00 -12.87 -14.00
CA THR A 110 -6.49 -11.90 -14.97
C THR A 110 -6.20 -12.61 -16.29
N PRO A 111 -6.26 -11.92 -17.44
CA PRO A 111 -6.01 -12.53 -18.74
C PRO A 111 -4.67 -13.28 -18.76
N CYS A 112 -4.72 -14.60 -18.95
CA CYS A 112 -3.57 -15.50 -18.91
C CYS A 112 -3.81 -16.72 -19.82
N PRO A 113 -2.76 -17.48 -20.17
CA PRO A 113 -2.94 -18.77 -20.84
C PRO A 113 -3.89 -19.66 -20.04
N VAL A 114 -4.89 -20.23 -20.70
CA VAL A 114 -5.90 -21.13 -20.10
C VAL A 114 -5.65 -22.59 -20.47
N GLU A 115 -4.57 -22.87 -21.19
CA GLU A 115 -4.17 -24.20 -21.62
C GLU A 115 -2.65 -24.38 -21.50
N ALA A 116 -2.23 -25.63 -21.25
CA ALA A 116 -0.84 -26.02 -21.25
C ALA A 116 -0.69 -27.44 -21.82
N ARG A 117 0.49 -27.73 -22.38
CA ARG A 117 0.84 -29.10 -22.78
C ARG A 117 0.81 -30.02 -21.56
N ILE A 118 0.43 -31.28 -21.76
CA ILE A 118 0.54 -32.32 -20.73
C ILE A 118 1.98 -32.36 -20.19
N GLY A 119 2.12 -32.30 -18.86
CA GLY A 119 3.40 -32.25 -18.16
C GLY A 119 3.94 -30.83 -17.93
N ASN A 120 3.36 -29.80 -18.53
CA ASN A 120 3.69 -28.40 -18.24
C ASN A 120 2.78 -27.85 -17.13
N ARG A 121 3.28 -26.85 -16.40
CA ARG A 121 2.51 -26.10 -15.42
C ARG A 121 1.68 -25.02 -16.12
N LEU A 122 0.40 -24.94 -15.77
CA LEU A 122 -0.48 -23.81 -16.11
C LEU A 122 -0.48 -22.84 -14.92
N GLU A 123 -0.09 -21.59 -15.14
CA GLU A 123 -0.11 -20.54 -14.12
C GLU A 123 -1.28 -19.60 -14.36
N MET A 124 -2.22 -19.57 -13.42
CA MET A 124 -3.43 -18.75 -13.49
C MET A 124 -3.37 -17.65 -12.43
N PRO A 125 -3.00 -16.41 -12.78
CA PRO A 125 -3.01 -15.27 -11.86
C PRO A 125 -4.44 -14.90 -11.44
N LEU A 126 -4.72 -15.08 -10.15
CA LEU A 126 -5.96 -14.66 -9.49
C LEU A 126 -5.79 -13.24 -8.93
N ARG A 127 -6.76 -12.37 -9.20
CA ARG A 127 -6.90 -11.06 -8.59
C ARG A 127 -8.08 -11.08 -7.62
N ILE A 128 -7.88 -10.57 -6.42
CA ILE A 128 -8.93 -10.36 -5.43
C ILE A 128 -9.20 -8.86 -5.33
N PHE A 129 -10.47 -8.48 -5.22
CA PHE A 129 -10.90 -7.09 -5.13
C PHE A 129 -12.00 -6.90 -4.08
N GLY A 130 -12.11 -5.66 -3.61
CA GLY A 130 -13.11 -5.22 -2.63
C GLY A 130 -13.64 -3.83 -2.97
N ILE A 131 -14.55 -3.31 -2.15
CA ILE A 131 -15.14 -1.97 -2.33
C ILE A 131 -14.55 -1.02 -1.27
N LEU A 132 -14.10 0.15 -1.72
CA LEU A 132 -13.61 1.21 -0.84
C LEU A 132 -14.74 2.16 -0.44
N ASN A 133 -14.92 2.41 0.86
CA ASN A 133 -15.73 3.50 1.43
C ASN A 133 -17.18 3.66 0.92
N GLY A 134 -17.91 2.59 0.60
CA GLY A 134 -19.33 2.68 0.24
C GLY A 134 -19.65 3.39 -1.10
N ASP A 135 -18.69 4.06 -1.72
CA ASP A 135 -18.81 4.77 -3.01
C ASP A 135 -18.72 3.83 -4.23
N ASN A 136 -18.84 2.52 -4.00
CA ASN A 136 -18.82 1.48 -5.03
C ASN A 136 -17.53 1.44 -5.88
N GLU A 137 -16.45 2.05 -5.39
CA GLU A 137 -15.14 2.02 -6.04
C GLU A 137 -14.50 0.65 -5.80
N VAL A 138 -14.37 -0.14 -6.88
CA VAL A 138 -13.73 -1.46 -6.84
C VAL A 138 -12.23 -1.29 -6.87
N VAL A 139 -11.56 -1.77 -5.82
CA VAL A 139 -10.11 -1.71 -5.67
C VAL A 139 -9.52 -3.11 -5.63
N SER A 140 -8.42 -3.31 -6.37
CA SER A 140 -7.65 -4.55 -6.28
C SER A 140 -6.80 -4.56 -5.00
N LEU A 141 -6.63 -5.74 -4.42
CA LEU A 141 -5.76 -5.91 -3.27
C LEU A 141 -4.28 -5.90 -3.70
N SER A 142 -3.46 -5.20 -2.94
CA SER A 142 -2.01 -5.03 -3.20
C SER A 142 -1.23 -6.32 -2.94
N ASP A 143 -1.63 -7.06 -1.89
CA ASP A 143 -1.10 -8.37 -1.56
C ASP A 143 -2.23 -9.24 -1.00
N CYS A 144 -2.42 -10.41 -1.61
CA CYS A 144 -3.37 -11.43 -1.17
C CYS A 144 -2.73 -12.82 -1.09
N SER A 145 -1.38 -12.89 -1.07
CA SER A 145 -0.62 -14.15 -1.06
C SER A 145 -0.86 -15.04 0.16
N HIS A 146 -1.26 -14.44 1.28
CA HIS A 146 -1.62 -15.13 2.52
C HIS A 146 -3.12 -15.27 2.74
N PHE A 147 -3.96 -14.96 1.75
CA PHE A 147 -5.39 -15.11 1.87
C PHE A 147 -5.77 -16.59 1.73
N ASP A 148 -6.63 -17.08 2.61
CA ASP A 148 -7.07 -18.48 2.59
C ASP A 148 -8.03 -18.72 1.41
N LEU A 149 -7.63 -19.61 0.49
CA LEU A 149 -8.37 -19.92 -0.72
C LEU A 149 -8.64 -21.41 -0.81
N SER A 150 -9.92 -21.79 -0.87
CA SER A 150 -10.35 -23.15 -1.18
C SER A 150 -10.41 -23.34 -2.70
N VAL A 151 -9.63 -24.28 -3.23
CA VAL A 151 -9.63 -24.62 -4.66
C VAL A 151 -10.22 -26.00 -4.85
N GLU A 152 -11.32 -26.06 -5.59
CA GLU A 152 -11.96 -27.31 -5.99
C GLU A 152 -11.87 -27.46 -7.51
N PHE A 153 -11.54 -28.66 -7.96
CA PHE A 153 -11.54 -29.01 -9.37
C PHE A 153 -12.83 -29.76 -9.67
N GLU A 154 -13.76 -29.10 -10.33
CA GLU A 154 -14.85 -29.80 -10.99
C GLU A 154 -14.29 -30.36 -12.30
N THR A 155 -14.30 -31.67 -12.49
CA THR A 155 -13.95 -32.29 -13.77
C THR A 155 -15.16 -32.25 -14.71
N PRO A 156 -15.18 -31.44 -15.79
CA PRO A 156 -16.10 -31.63 -16.89
C PRO A 156 -15.41 -32.54 -17.91
N GLY A 157 -16.17 -33.44 -18.53
CA GLY A 157 -15.66 -34.54 -19.35
C GLY A 157 -14.59 -34.15 -20.39
N ILE A 158 -13.77 -35.14 -20.72
CA ILE A 158 -12.76 -35.14 -21.79
C ILE A 158 -13.21 -34.25 -22.96
N PHE A 159 -12.66 -33.04 -23.07
CA PHE A 159 -12.96 -32.15 -24.18
C PHE A 159 -12.45 -32.82 -25.46
N LYS A 160 -13.36 -33.19 -26.36
CA LYS A 160 -13.00 -33.65 -27.70
C LYS A 160 -12.65 -32.43 -28.53
N ILE A 161 -11.44 -32.42 -29.09
CA ILE A 161 -11.05 -31.43 -30.10
C ILE A 161 -12.00 -31.59 -31.29
N LEU A 162 -12.81 -30.55 -31.56
CA LEU A 162 -13.55 -30.47 -32.81
C LEU A 162 -12.55 -30.16 -33.93
N PRO A 163 -12.49 -30.97 -35.00
CA PRO A 163 -11.61 -30.68 -36.12
C PRO A 163 -12.13 -29.44 -36.86
N GLY A 164 -11.37 -28.35 -36.77
CA GLY A 164 -11.55 -27.16 -37.59
C GLY A 164 -11.93 -25.92 -36.81
N MET A 165 -10.91 -25.20 -36.32
CA MET A 165 -10.85 -23.74 -36.30
C MET A 165 -9.42 -23.34 -35.91
N SER A 166 -8.59 -23.10 -36.91
CA SER A 166 -7.31 -22.41 -36.70
C SER A 166 -7.60 -20.98 -36.28
N CYS A 167 -7.14 -20.55 -35.10
CA CYS A 167 -7.07 -19.12 -34.79
C CYS A 167 -6.27 -18.41 -35.89
N PRO A 168 -6.80 -17.33 -36.51
CA PRO A 168 -6.04 -16.56 -37.48
C PRO A 168 -4.81 -15.94 -36.79
N LYS A 169 -3.69 -15.93 -37.53
CA LYS A 169 -2.40 -15.35 -37.13
C LYS A 169 -2.48 -13.86 -36.90
#